data_AF-A0A841CKA8-F1
#
_entry.id   AF-A0A841CKA8-F1
#
_cell.length_a   1.000
_cell.length_b   1.000
_cell.length_c   1.000
_cell.angle_alpha   90.00
_cell.angle_beta   90.00
_cell.angle_gamma   90.00
#
_symmetry.space_group_name_H-M   'P 1'
#
loop_
_entity.id
_entity.type
_entity.pdbx_description
1 polymer ?
#
loop_
_entity_poly.entity_id
_entity_poly.type
_entity_poly.pdbx_seq_one_letter_code
_entity_poly.pdbx_strand_id
1 'polypeptide(L)'
;MPFVGETQYGRFAWVRLQPGAKQVGIIAHRGDEKDTDIDRFVGPSVTPQVWLKQGEAPVYDNEVAAAGQAVVHHSGDTSGLVARSGGADFQS
;
A
#
# COMPACT_ATOMS: atom_id res chain seq x y z
N MET A 1 7.72 -15.90 -1.93
CA MET A 1 8.39 -14.70 -2.49
C MET A 1 8.89 -13.85 -1.33
N PRO A 2 10.17 -13.49 -1.25
CA PRO A 2 10.68 -12.64 -0.17
C PRO A 2 10.38 -11.16 -0.42
N PHE A 3 10.28 -10.39 0.65
CA PHE A 3 10.40 -8.93 0.58
C PHE A 3 11.84 -8.52 0.27
N VAL A 4 12.01 -7.58 -0.67
CA VAL A 4 13.31 -7.24 -1.28
C VAL A 4 13.82 -5.85 -0.88
N GLY A 5 13.02 -5.07 -0.15
CA GLY A 5 13.42 -3.76 0.36
C GLY A 5 12.36 -3.16 1.27
N GLU A 6 12.60 -1.90 1.65
CA GLU A 6 11.79 -1.12 2.58
C GLU A 6 11.43 0.24 1.97
N THR A 7 10.24 0.71 2.29
CA THR A 7 9.70 2.05 2.01
C THR A 7 9.23 2.66 3.34
N GLN A 8 8.73 3.91 3.30
CA GLN A 8 8.15 4.55 4.48
C GLN A 8 6.92 3.80 5.04
N TYR A 9 6.16 3.10 4.18
CA TYR A 9 5.00 2.31 4.60
C TYR A 9 5.41 0.96 5.19
N GLY A 10 6.47 0.35 4.66
CA GLY A 10 6.96 -0.95 5.12
C GLY A 10 7.74 -1.70 4.05
N ARG A 11 7.76 -3.02 4.14
CA ARG A 11 8.52 -3.87 3.21
C ARG A 11 7.76 -4.10 1.91
N PHE A 12 8.47 -4.15 0.78
CA PHE A 12 7.87 -4.43 -0.54
C PHE A 12 8.50 -5.65 -1.24
N ALA A 13 7.74 -6.25 -2.16
CA ALA A 13 8.16 -7.39 -2.96
C ALA A 13 7.68 -7.22 -4.40
N TRP A 14 8.45 -7.76 -5.35
CA TRP A 14 8.09 -7.74 -6.77
C TRP A 14 7.32 -9.00 -7.16
N VAL A 15 6.09 -8.83 -7.66
CA VAL A 15 5.32 -9.94 -8.24
C VAL A 15 5.60 -10.03 -9.73
N ARG A 16 6.18 -11.15 -10.17
CA ARG A 16 6.41 -11.42 -11.61
C ARG A 16 5.10 -11.84 -12.27
N LEU A 17 4.71 -11.13 -13.32
CA LEU A 17 3.47 -11.38 -14.07
C LEU A 17 3.74 -12.12 -15.38
N GLN A 18 2.79 -12.96 -15.78
CA GLN A 18 2.72 -13.44 -17.16
C GLN A 18 2.27 -12.30 -18.09
N PRO A 19 2.71 -12.28 -19.37
CA PRO A 19 2.21 -11.31 -20.34
C PRO A 19 0.68 -11.32 -20.43
N GLY A 20 0.06 -10.14 -20.29
CA GLY A 20 -1.39 -10.00 -20.37
C GLY A 20 -2.18 -10.42 -19.13
N ALA A 21 -1.53 -10.71 -18.00
CA ALA A 21 -2.19 -11.08 -16.74
C ALA A 21 -3.28 -10.06 -16.36
N LYS A 22 -4.50 -10.56 -16.13
CA LYS A 22 -5.67 -9.75 -15.74
C LYS A 22 -5.99 -9.84 -14.25
N GLN A 23 -5.51 -10.88 -13.59
CA GLN A 23 -5.75 -11.12 -12.17
C GLN A 23 -4.56 -11.85 -11.54
N VAL A 24 -4.26 -11.51 -10.28
CA VAL A 24 -3.20 -12.11 -9.47
C VAL A 24 -3.75 -12.34 -8.07
N GLY A 25 -3.54 -13.54 -7.52
CA GLY A 25 -3.83 -13.84 -6.12
C GLY A 25 -2.67 -13.41 -5.21
N ILE A 26 -2.98 -12.78 -4.08
CA ILE A 26 -2.00 -12.33 -3.08
C ILE A 26 -2.41 -12.85 -1.70
N ILE A 27 -1.49 -13.54 -1.04
CA ILE A 27 -1.63 -14.00 0.34
C ILE A 27 -0.37 -13.61 1.09
N ALA A 28 -0.50 -12.70 2.06
CA ALA A 28 0.57 -12.43 3.02
C ALA A 28 0.57 -13.48 4.12
N HIS A 29 1.75 -13.85 4.60
CA HIS A 29 1.93 -14.81 5.69
C HIS A 29 2.60 -14.13 6.90
N ARG A 30 2.23 -14.58 8.09
CA ARG A 30 2.86 -14.22 9.37
C ARG A 30 3.45 -15.48 9.98
N GLY A 31 4.73 -15.71 9.73
CA GLY A 31 5.34 -17.02 9.98
C GLY A 31 4.72 -18.06 9.04
N ASP A 32 4.26 -19.18 9.59
CA ASP A 32 3.67 -20.27 8.81
C ASP A 32 2.17 -20.06 8.51
N GLU A 33 1.52 -19.15 9.22
CA GLU A 33 0.08 -18.87 9.08
C GLU A 33 -0.18 -17.77 8.04
N LYS A 34 -1.38 -17.79 7.44
CA LYS A 34 -1.84 -16.65 6.63
C LYS A 34 -2.03 -15.43 7.56
N ASP A 35 -1.71 -14.25 7.06
CA ASP A 35 -1.94 -13.02 7.82
C ASP A 35 -3.45 -12.68 7.92
N THR A 36 -4.24 -13.13 6.96
CA THR A 36 -5.70 -13.02 6.91
C THR A 36 -6.31 -14.29 6.32
N ASP A 37 -7.50 -14.69 6.77
CA ASP A 37 -8.17 -15.90 6.28
C ASP A 37 -8.68 -15.80 4.83
N ILE A 38 -8.78 -14.56 4.31
CA ILE A 38 -9.30 -14.33 2.96
C ILE A 38 -8.22 -14.40 1.88
N ASP A 39 -8.59 -14.95 0.73
CA ASP A 39 -7.78 -14.87 -0.48
C ASP A 39 -8.05 -13.54 -1.18
N ARG A 40 -6.99 -12.77 -1.47
CA ARG A 40 -7.09 -11.46 -2.09
C ARG A 40 -6.69 -11.54 -3.55
N PHE A 41 -7.44 -10.86 -4.43
CA PHE A 41 -7.17 -10.83 -5.86
C PHE A 41 -7.06 -9.40 -6.35
N VAL A 42 -6.08 -9.14 -7.22
CA VAL A 42 -5.82 -7.81 -7.77
C VAL A 42 -5.69 -7.88 -9.28
N GLY A 43 -6.14 -6.83 -9.96
CA GLY A 43 -5.98 -6.67 -11.40
C GLY A 43 -4.80 -5.78 -11.71
N PRO A 44 -3.60 -6.31 -11.99
CA PRO A 44 -2.39 -5.49 -12.14
C PRO A 44 -2.42 -4.56 -13.36
N SER A 45 -3.33 -4.77 -14.32
CA SER A 45 -3.57 -3.83 -15.42
C SER A 45 -4.35 -2.58 -15.03
N VAL A 46 -4.99 -2.60 -13.85
CA VAL A 46 -5.75 -1.47 -13.29
C VAL A 46 -4.99 -0.87 -12.12
N THR A 47 -4.57 -1.72 -11.17
CA THR A 47 -3.81 -1.35 -9.97
C THR A 47 -2.48 -2.11 -9.94
N PRO A 48 -1.42 -1.58 -10.59
CA PRO A 48 -0.13 -2.27 -10.71
C PRO A 48 0.65 -2.33 -9.39
N GLN A 49 0.24 -1.55 -8.39
CA GLN A 49 0.79 -1.51 -7.04
C GLN A 49 -0.37 -1.59 -6.07
N VAL A 50 -0.19 -2.31 -4.97
CA VAL A 50 -1.19 -2.47 -3.91
C VAL A 50 -0.52 -2.47 -2.54
N TRP A 51 -1.27 -2.02 -1.54
CA TRP A 51 -0.82 -1.94 -0.15
C TRP A 51 -1.67 -2.87 0.69
N LEU A 52 -1.00 -3.69 1.52
CA LEU A 52 -1.63 -4.57 2.49
C LEU A 52 -1.30 -4.06 3.88
N LYS A 53 -2.28 -4.07 4.77
CA LYS A 53 -2.08 -3.76 6.19
C LYS A 53 -2.25 -5.03 7.01
N GLN A 54 -1.33 -5.25 7.94
CA GLN A 54 -1.25 -6.51 8.68
C GLN A 54 -2.54 -6.77 9.46
N GLY A 55 -3.10 -7.97 9.30
CA GLY A 55 -4.36 -8.37 9.96
C GLY A 55 -5.62 -7.73 9.38
N GLU A 56 -5.50 -6.92 8.32
CA GLU A 56 -6.64 -6.31 7.65
C GLU A 56 -6.91 -7.00 6.31
N ALA A 57 -8.18 -7.35 6.10
CA ALA A 57 -8.66 -7.99 4.88
C ALA A 57 -8.53 -7.08 3.62
N PRO A 58 -8.81 -5.77 3.66
CA PRO A 58 -8.76 -4.93 2.47
C PRO A 58 -7.41 -4.94 1.75
N VAL A 59 -7.49 -4.82 0.43
CA VAL A 59 -6.36 -4.43 -0.43
C VAL A 59 -6.56 -2.98 -0.80
N TYR A 60 -5.56 -2.15 -0.54
CA TYR A 60 -5.59 -0.74 -0.88
C TYR A 60 -4.88 -0.50 -2.21
N ASP A 61 -5.45 0.38 -3.04
CA ASP A 61 -4.93 0.73 -4.36
C ASP A 61 -3.88 1.87 -4.33
N ASN A 62 -3.73 2.51 -3.17
CA ASN A 62 -2.72 3.52 -2.91
C ASN A 62 -2.34 3.57 -1.42
N GLU A 63 -1.17 4.15 -1.14
CA GLU A 63 -0.62 4.24 0.21
C GLU A 63 -1.47 5.10 1.15
N VAL A 64 -2.06 6.19 0.65
CA VAL A 64 -2.86 7.12 1.47
C VAL A 64 -4.11 6.43 2.00
N ALA A 65 -4.78 5.63 1.16
CA ALA A 65 -5.94 4.84 1.57
C ALA A 65 -5.56 3.78 2.64
N ALA A 66 -4.36 3.19 2.54
CA ALA A 66 -3.89 2.21 3.51
C ALA A 66 -3.42 2.84 4.84
N ALA A 67 -2.71 3.97 4.77
CA ALA A 67 -2.11 4.64 5.91
C ALA A 67 -3.07 5.59 6.62
N GLY A 68 -4.11 6.08 5.93
CA GLY A 68 -5.01 7.13 6.42
C GLY A 68 -4.31 8.49 6.57
N GLN A 69 -3.16 8.67 5.92
CA GLN A 69 -2.32 9.86 6.06
C GLN A 69 -1.82 10.33 4.69
N ALA A 70 -1.93 11.63 4.44
CA ALA A 70 -1.26 12.28 3.32
C ALA A 70 0.07 12.90 3.79
N VAL A 71 1.10 12.83 2.94
CA VAL A 71 2.42 13.41 3.23
C VAL A 71 2.61 14.67 2.40
N VAL A 72 3.03 15.76 3.05
CA VAL A 72 3.38 17.02 2.39
C VAL A 72 4.90 17.13 2.32
N HIS A 73 5.45 17.11 1.11
CA HIS A 73 6.87 17.37 0.87
C HIS A 73 7.09 18.83 0.48
N HIS A 74 8.02 19.50 1.16
CA HIS A 74 8.48 20.85 0.84
C HIS A 74 9.99 20.84 0.66
N SER A 75 10.50 21.63 -0.28
CA SER A 75 11.94 21.78 -0.55
C SER A 75 12.38 23.23 -0.36
N GLY A 76 13.61 23.47 0.11
CA GLY A 76 14.14 24.81 0.43
C GLY A 76 14.22 25.10 1.93
N ASP A 77 14.55 26.36 2.30
CA ASP A 77 14.52 26.79 3.70
C ASP A 77 13.08 26.84 4.20
N THR A 78 12.80 26.07 5.25
CA THR A 78 11.49 25.96 5.88
C THR A 78 11.37 26.78 7.16
N SER A 79 12.38 27.61 7.47
CA SER A 79 12.38 28.48 8.64
C SER A 79 11.15 29.39 8.64
N GLY A 80 10.30 29.23 9.65
CA GLY A 80 9.05 30.00 9.81
C GLY A 80 7.86 29.51 8.97
N LEU A 81 8.01 28.43 8.18
CA LEU A 81 6.89 27.84 7.43
C LEU A 81 6.03 26.91 8.30
N VAL A 82 4.73 26.88 8.03
CA VAL A 82 3.75 25.99 8.69
C VAL A 82 2.85 25.36 7.64
N ALA A 83 2.73 24.04 7.65
CA ALA A 83 1.71 23.33 6.89
C ALA A 83 0.36 23.44 7.62
N ARG A 84 -0.70 23.83 6.92
CA ARG A 84 -2.07 23.89 7.44
C ARG A 84 -2.98 23.10 6.52
N SER A 85 -3.79 22.20 7.08
CA SER A 85 -4.90 21.56 6.39
C SER A 85 -6.23 22.19 6.83
N GLY A 86 -7.19 22.26 5.91
CA GLY A 86 -8.58 22.65 6.21
C GLY A 86 -9.51 21.61 5.61
N GLY A 87 -10.59 21.25 6.34
CA GLY A 87 -11.69 20.37 5.94
C GLY A 87 -11.31 19.20 5.03
N ALA A 88 -11.08 18.02 5.59
CA ALA A 88 -10.81 16.83 4.79
C ALA A 88 -11.86 15.75 5.07
N ASP A 89 -12.75 15.55 4.11
CA ASP A 89 -13.57 14.35 3.98
C ASP A 89 -12.64 13.16 3.73
N PHE A 90 -12.14 12.54 4.81
CA PHE A 90 -11.59 11.20 4.74
C PHE A 90 -12.78 10.26 4.65
N GLN A 91 -12.99 9.60 3.51
CA GLN A 91 -14.00 8.54 3.43
C GLN A 91 -13.62 7.42 4.39
N SER A 92 -14.53 7.16 5.34
CA SER A 92 -14.51 6.09 6.35
C SER A 92 -14.58 4.69 5.74
#